data_AF-K1UKJ7-F1
#
_entry.id   AF-K1UKJ7-F1
#
_cell.length_a   1.000
_cell.length_b   1.000
_cell.length_c   1.000
_cell.angle_alpha   90.00
_cell.angle_beta   90.00
_cell.angle_gamma   90.00
#
_symmetry.space_group_name_H-M   'P 1'
#
loop_
_entity.id
_entity.type
_entity.pdbx_description
1 polymer ?
#
loop_
_entity_poly.entity_id
_entity_poly.type
_entity_poly.pdbx_seq_one_letter_code
_entity_poly.pdbx_strand_id
1 'polypeptide(L)'
;YQRNLAASFFVLYQKTPKLFLLFNKPGFTSVLKISRLILYCFRFCIIFVTELIVTIMILKRISILNYKNLEQVELSFSPKLNCFFGQNGMGKTNLLDAVYFLSFCKSAGNPIDSQNICHDADFFVIQGFYEAADGTPEEIYCGMKRRQKKQFKRNKKEYTRLSDHIGFLP
;
A
#
# COMPACT_ATOMS: atom_id res chain seq x y z
N TYR A 1 7.23 -8.82 -3.58
CA TYR A 1 5.78 -8.61 -3.76
C TYR A 1 5.44 -7.65 -4.92
N GLN A 2 6.39 -7.38 -5.83
CA GLN A 2 6.10 -6.95 -7.22
C GLN A 2 5.57 -8.10 -8.11
N ARG A 3 5.49 -9.34 -7.57
CA ARG A 3 5.04 -10.51 -8.33
C ARG A 3 3.53 -10.58 -8.54
N ASN A 4 2.69 -9.92 -7.72
CA ASN A 4 1.23 -10.06 -7.85
C ASN A 4 0.57 -9.08 -8.83
N LEU A 5 1.17 -7.89 -9.03
CA LEU A 5 0.82 -7.01 -10.15
C LEU A 5 1.29 -7.61 -11.46
N ALA A 6 2.54 -8.12 -11.52
CA ALA A 6 3.03 -8.87 -12.68
C ALA A 6 2.19 -10.11 -12.97
N ALA A 7 1.77 -10.88 -11.96
CA ALA A 7 0.90 -12.06 -12.14
C ALA A 7 -0.51 -11.70 -12.60
N SER A 8 -1.11 -10.61 -12.10
CA SER A 8 -2.40 -10.13 -12.60
C SER A 8 -2.29 -9.60 -14.04
N PHE A 9 -1.17 -8.95 -14.37
CA PHE A 9 -0.80 -8.56 -15.74
C PHE A 9 -0.62 -9.80 -16.65
N PHE A 10 0.06 -10.85 -16.16
CA PHE A 10 0.35 -12.07 -16.90
C PHE A 10 -0.90 -12.93 -17.14
N VAL A 11 -1.80 -12.99 -16.16
CA VAL A 11 -3.09 -13.69 -16.27
C VAL A 11 -4.03 -12.99 -17.27
N LEU A 12 -4.02 -11.66 -17.33
CA LEU A 12 -4.72 -10.89 -18.37
C LEU A 12 -4.12 -11.16 -19.77
N TYR A 13 -2.79 -11.18 -19.88
CA TYR A 13 -2.09 -11.51 -21.13
C TYR A 13 -2.34 -12.96 -21.61
N GLN A 14 -2.47 -13.91 -20.68
CA GLN A 14 -2.81 -15.31 -20.96
C GLN A 14 -4.32 -15.56 -21.21
N LYS A 15 -5.22 -14.60 -20.91
CA LYS A 15 -6.63 -14.64 -21.35
C LYS A 15 -6.86 -13.98 -22.71
N THR A 16 -5.88 -13.26 -23.24
CA THR A 16 -5.89 -12.71 -24.62
C THR A 16 -5.30 -13.58 -25.75
N PRO A 17 -4.89 -14.87 -25.60
CA PRO A 17 -4.32 -15.61 -26.73
C PRO A 17 -5.36 -15.93 -27.80
N LYS A 18 -6.68 -15.91 -27.48
CA LYS A 18 -7.73 -16.01 -28.48
C LYS A 18 -7.84 -14.78 -29.38
N LEU A 19 -7.51 -13.59 -28.87
CA LEU A 19 -7.47 -12.38 -29.68
C LEU A 19 -6.24 -12.42 -30.60
N PHE A 20 -5.09 -12.87 -30.09
CA PHE A 20 -3.84 -13.03 -30.85
C PHE A 20 -3.94 -14.14 -31.93
N LEU A 21 -4.62 -15.25 -31.64
CA LEU A 21 -4.84 -16.36 -32.61
C LEU A 21 -5.75 -15.97 -33.78
N LEU A 22 -6.62 -14.97 -33.62
CA LEU A 22 -7.41 -14.41 -34.71
C LEU A 22 -6.59 -13.55 -35.69
N PHE A 23 -5.38 -13.14 -35.30
CA PHE A 23 -4.46 -12.36 -36.15
C PHE A 23 -3.56 -13.23 -37.05
N ASN A 24 -3.46 -14.54 -36.78
CA ASN A 24 -2.54 -15.43 -37.50
C ASN A 24 -3.24 -16.36 -38.51
N LYS A 25 -4.41 -15.96 -39.02
CA LYS A 25 -5.04 -16.60 -40.19
C LYS A 25 -4.74 -15.77 -41.45
N PRO A 26 -4.18 -16.38 -42.51
CA PRO A 26 -3.97 -15.67 -43.77
C PRO A 26 -5.33 -15.32 -44.40
N GLY A 27 -5.57 -14.03 -44.68
CA GLY A 27 -6.74 -13.56 -45.43
C GLY A 27 -7.63 -12.48 -44.80
N PHE A 28 -7.24 -11.80 -43.71
CA PHE A 28 -8.08 -10.78 -43.09
C PHE A 28 -7.68 -9.34 -43.47
N THR A 29 -8.59 -8.64 -44.15
CA THR A 29 -8.48 -7.25 -44.59
C THR A 29 -8.17 -6.28 -43.43
N SER A 30 -7.15 -5.45 -43.63
CA SER A 30 -6.30 -4.86 -42.60
C SER A 30 -6.69 -3.46 -42.13
N VAL A 31 -7.60 -2.75 -42.81
CA VAL A 31 -7.78 -1.31 -42.58
C VAL A 31 -8.86 -0.96 -41.53
N LEU A 32 -10.00 -1.67 -41.50
CA LEU A 32 -11.11 -1.34 -40.59
C LEU A 32 -10.93 -1.83 -39.14
N LYS A 33 -10.02 -2.80 -38.90
CA LYS A 33 -9.76 -3.37 -37.56
C LYS A 33 -8.77 -2.54 -36.75
N ILE A 34 -7.86 -1.82 -37.41
CA ILE A 34 -6.87 -0.96 -36.76
C ILE A 34 -7.56 0.18 -36.01
N SER A 35 -8.62 0.77 -36.56
CA SER A 35 -9.36 1.86 -35.89
C SER A 35 -10.06 1.41 -34.61
N ARG A 36 -10.66 0.22 -34.60
CA ARG A 36 -11.26 -0.36 -33.38
C ARG A 36 -10.21 -0.74 -32.34
N LEU A 37 -9.08 -1.30 -32.76
CA LEU A 37 -7.97 -1.66 -31.85
C LEU A 37 -7.35 -0.41 -31.20
N ILE A 38 -7.13 0.64 -31.99
CA ILE A 38 -6.65 1.93 -31.48
C ILE A 38 -7.66 2.53 -30.50
N LEU A 39 -8.97 2.45 -30.79
CA LEU A 39 -10.02 2.94 -29.90
C LEU A 39 -10.12 2.14 -28.59
N TYR A 40 -9.90 0.82 -28.63
CA TYR A 40 -9.80 0.00 -27.41
C TYR A 40 -8.54 0.33 -26.61
N CYS A 41 -7.39 0.49 -27.25
CA CYS A 41 -6.17 0.93 -26.58
C CYS A 41 -6.33 2.33 -25.98
N PHE A 42 -6.98 3.27 -26.67
CA PHE A 42 -7.27 4.62 -26.17
C PHE A 42 -8.25 4.59 -25.01
N ARG A 43 -9.33 3.81 -25.10
CA ARG A 43 -10.33 3.67 -24.04
C ARG A 43 -9.75 2.95 -22.82
N PHE A 44 -8.89 1.95 -23.03
CA PHE A 44 -8.14 1.28 -21.96
C PHE A 44 -7.10 2.23 -21.34
N CYS A 45 -6.42 3.06 -22.15
CA CYS A 45 -5.48 4.07 -21.67
C CYS A 45 -6.18 5.18 -20.89
N ILE A 46 -7.34 5.66 -21.36
CA ILE A 46 -8.16 6.66 -20.64
C ILE A 46 -8.68 6.08 -19.33
N ILE A 47 -9.21 4.85 -19.31
CA ILE A 47 -9.65 4.17 -18.08
C ILE A 47 -8.47 3.97 -17.12
N PHE A 48 -7.30 3.60 -17.65
CA PHE A 48 -6.08 3.43 -16.86
C PHE A 48 -5.57 4.76 -16.29
N VAL A 49 -5.68 5.87 -17.03
CA VAL A 49 -5.30 7.22 -16.57
C VAL A 49 -6.31 7.78 -15.55
N THR A 50 -7.59 7.44 -15.65
CA THR A 50 -8.61 7.83 -14.65
C THR A 50 -8.58 6.98 -13.38
N GLU A 51 -8.15 5.72 -13.46
CA GLU A 51 -7.92 4.85 -12.30
C GLU A 51 -6.56 5.11 -11.64
N LEU A 52 -5.63 5.77 -12.34
CA LEU A 52 -4.36 6.26 -11.78
C LEU A 52 -4.53 7.59 -11.01
N ILE A 53 -5.73 7.89 -10.52
CA ILE A 53 -5.90 8.82 -9.40
C ILE A 53 -5.37 8.08 -8.18
N VAL A 54 -4.04 8.07 -8.03
CA VAL A 54 -3.41 7.81 -6.74
C VAL A 54 -3.97 8.89 -5.83
N THR A 55 -4.97 8.56 -5.02
CA THR A 55 -5.46 9.46 -3.97
C THR A 55 -4.26 9.83 -3.13
N ILE A 56 -3.83 11.09 -3.24
CA ILE A 56 -2.67 11.59 -2.51
C ILE A 56 -3.06 11.58 -1.04
N MET A 57 -2.51 10.63 -0.28
CA MET A 57 -2.70 10.50 1.16
C MET A 57 -1.44 10.99 1.85
N ILE A 58 -1.55 12.05 2.64
CA ILE A 58 -0.42 12.68 3.32
C ILE A 58 -0.50 12.35 4.82
N LEU A 59 0.53 11.69 5.35
CA LEU A 59 0.65 11.45 6.79
C LEU A 59 0.91 12.78 7.51
N LYS A 60 -0.02 13.23 8.34
CA LYS A 60 0.09 14.46 9.14
C LYS A 60 0.65 14.19 10.52
N ARG A 61 0.26 13.07 11.14
CA ARG A 61 0.72 12.70 12.49
C ARG A 61 0.83 11.19 12.62
N ILE A 62 1.82 10.72 13.37
CA ILE A 62 1.94 9.33 13.78
C ILE A 62 2.09 9.23 15.30
N SER A 63 1.43 8.23 15.88
CA SER A 63 1.59 7.82 17.27
C SER A 63 2.01 6.36 17.31
N ILE A 64 3.07 6.07 18.07
CA ILE A 64 3.68 4.74 18.17
C ILE A 64 3.87 4.43 19.65
N LEU A 65 3.51 3.21 20.02
CA LEU A 65 3.73 2.66 21.36
C LEU A 65 4.33 1.26 21.23
N ASN A 66 5.44 1.02 21.93
CA ASN A 66 6.11 -0.27 22.08
C ASN A 66 6.44 -0.98 20.75
N TYR A 67 6.86 -0.24 19.73
CA TYR A 67 7.25 -0.80 18.43
C TYR A 67 8.77 -0.90 18.30
N LYS A 68 9.31 -2.12 18.24
CA LYS A 68 10.75 -2.40 18.22
C LYS A 68 11.48 -1.68 19.36
N ASN A 69 12.37 -0.73 19.07
CA ASN A 69 13.06 0.06 20.08
C ASN A 69 12.40 1.43 20.35
N LEU A 70 11.19 1.66 19.83
CA LEU A 70 10.40 2.86 20.06
C LEU A 70 9.38 2.56 21.17
N GLU A 71 9.69 2.98 22.40
CA GLU A 71 8.77 2.84 23.54
C GLU A 71 7.54 3.71 23.36
N GLN A 72 7.73 5.00 23.08
CA GLN A 72 6.65 5.94 22.80
C GLN A 72 7.15 7.03 21.87
N VAL A 73 6.41 7.29 20.78
CA VAL A 73 6.72 8.36 19.83
C VAL A 73 5.42 9.01 19.37
N GLU A 74 5.34 10.33 19.46
CA GLU A 74 4.27 11.11 18.84
C GLU A 74 4.92 12.21 18.00
N LEU A 75 4.65 12.22 16.69
CA LEU A 75 5.27 13.15 15.75
C LEU A 75 4.24 13.72 14.79
N SER A 76 4.30 15.03 14.61
CA SER A 76 3.57 15.76 13.58
C SER A 76 4.52 16.10 12.43
N PHE A 77 4.11 15.80 11.20
CA PHE A 77 4.92 15.99 10.00
C PHE A 77 4.63 17.35 9.35
N SER A 78 5.69 17.97 8.84
CA SER A 78 5.59 19.13 7.96
C SER A 78 5.12 18.71 6.56
N PRO A 79 4.31 19.52 5.85
CA PRO A 79 3.85 19.21 4.49
C PRO A 79 4.97 19.29 3.44
N LYS A 80 6.15 19.82 3.77
CA LYS A 80 7.26 19.99 2.82
C LYS A 80 8.31 18.90 2.96
N LEU A 81 9.19 19.04 3.95
CA LEU A 81 10.34 18.17 4.15
C LEU A 81 10.41 17.78 5.62
N ASN A 82 10.59 16.49 5.87
CA ASN A 82 10.80 15.94 7.20
C ASN A 82 12.15 15.23 7.20
N CYS A 83 13.07 15.67 8.06
CA CYS A 83 14.40 15.08 8.18
C CYS A 83 14.59 14.50 9.58
N PHE A 84 14.96 13.23 9.65
CA PHE A 84 15.22 12.53 10.90
C PHE A 84 16.73 12.41 11.10
N PHE A 85 17.26 13.08 12.13
CA PHE A 85 18.69 13.10 12.43
C PHE A 85 19.03 12.37 13.75
N GLY A 86 20.33 12.17 14.01
CA GLY A 86 20.87 11.59 15.24
C GLY A 86 21.67 10.32 15.01
N GLN A 87 22.09 9.66 16.08
CA GLN A 87 22.98 8.49 16.00
C GLN A 87 22.30 7.26 15.39
N ASN A 88 23.13 6.33 14.89
CA ASN A 88 22.69 5.01 14.46
C ASN A 88 22.08 4.25 15.66
N GLY A 89 21.05 3.44 15.41
CA GLY A 89 20.36 2.71 16.48
C GLY A 89 19.32 3.51 17.27
N MET A 90 19.20 4.82 17.09
CA MET A 90 18.19 5.65 17.77
C MET A 90 16.74 5.47 17.27
N GLY A 91 16.47 4.49 16.42
CA GLY A 91 15.10 4.17 15.97
C GLY A 91 14.60 4.92 14.74
N LYS A 92 15.43 5.71 14.03
CA LYS A 92 15.06 6.38 12.77
C LYS A 92 14.50 5.43 11.71
N THR A 93 15.21 4.33 11.46
CA THR A 93 14.75 3.30 10.52
C THR A 93 13.49 2.61 11.02
N ASN A 94 13.32 2.46 12.34
CA ASN A 94 12.13 1.84 12.93
C ASN A 94 10.90 2.76 12.86
N LEU A 95 11.08 4.08 12.88
CA LEU A 95 10.02 5.05 12.61
C LEU A 95 9.54 4.94 11.16
N LEU A 96 10.47 4.91 10.20
CA LEU A 96 10.13 4.71 8.78
C LEU A 96 9.48 3.35 8.54
N ASP A 97 9.95 2.32 9.24
CA ASP A 97 9.37 0.99 9.17
C ASP A 97 7.96 0.94 9.80
N ALA A 98 7.66 1.74 10.82
CA ALA A 98 6.31 1.87 11.36
C ALA A 98 5.36 2.53 10.34
N VAL A 99 5.83 3.56 9.63
CA VAL A 99 5.08 4.17 8.50
C VAL A 99 4.86 3.13 7.39
N TYR A 100 5.87 2.36 7.04
CA TYR A 100 5.75 1.26 6.08
C TYR A 100 4.76 0.19 6.55
N PHE A 101 4.77 -0.13 7.85
CA PHE A 101 3.84 -1.08 8.45
C PHE A 101 2.40 -0.63 8.26
N LEU A 102 2.13 0.67 8.43
CA LEU A 102 0.79 1.22 8.17
C LEU A 102 0.36 0.97 6.73
N SER A 103 1.22 1.13 5.73
CA SER A 103 0.83 0.90 4.32
C SER A 103 0.72 -0.58 3.92
N PHE A 104 1.61 -1.44 4.43
CA PHE A 104 1.75 -2.82 3.96
C PHE A 104 1.28 -3.88 4.95
N CYS A 105 0.74 -3.46 6.09
CA CYS A 105 0.35 -4.33 7.20
C CYS A 105 1.49 -5.25 7.69
N LYS A 106 2.76 -4.94 7.43
CA LYS A 106 3.92 -5.77 7.79
C LYS A 106 5.18 -4.93 7.89
N SER A 107 6.13 -5.39 8.69
CA SER A 107 7.46 -4.79 8.82
C SER A 107 8.29 -5.11 7.56
N ALA A 108 9.13 -4.16 7.14
CA ALA A 108 10.02 -4.32 6.00
C ALA A 108 11.19 -5.24 6.33
N GLY A 109 11.63 -5.23 7.60
CA GLY A 109 12.77 -6.02 8.07
C GLY A 109 12.39 -7.40 8.62
N ASN A 110 11.39 -7.45 9.50
CA ASN A 110 11.02 -8.69 10.19
C ASN A 110 9.63 -9.19 9.75
N PRO A 111 9.54 -10.35 9.08
CA PRO A 111 8.25 -10.87 8.60
C PRO A 111 7.34 -11.36 9.74
N ILE A 112 7.87 -11.58 10.95
CA ILE A 112 7.11 -12.08 12.09
C ILE A 112 6.61 -10.89 12.92
N ASP A 113 5.32 -10.58 12.82
CA ASP A 113 4.72 -9.40 13.45
C ASP A 113 4.94 -9.34 14.97
N SER A 114 4.85 -10.48 15.67
CA SER A 114 5.03 -10.55 17.13
C SER A 114 6.44 -10.19 17.60
N GLN A 115 7.44 -10.32 16.73
CA GLN A 115 8.82 -9.94 17.03
C GLN A 115 9.09 -8.44 16.83
N ASN A 116 8.10 -7.68 16.34
CA ASN A 116 8.19 -6.22 16.27
C ASN A 116 7.67 -5.54 17.55
N ILE A 117 7.19 -6.30 18.54
CA ILE A 117 6.82 -5.76 19.86
C ILE A 117 8.11 -5.42 20.63
N CYS A 118 8.12 -4.29 21.33
CA CYS A 118 9.24 -3.90 22.18
C CYS A 118 9.58 -4.98 23.21
N HIS A 119 10.84 -5.02 23.62
CA HIS A 119 11.29 -5.94 24.66
C HIS A 119 10.48 -5.68 25.93
N ASP A 120 10.12 -6.75 26.65
CA ASP A 120 9.27 -6.71 27.86
C ASP A 120 7.84 -6.14 27.70
N ALA A 121 7.45 -5.67 26.51
CA ALA A 121 6.08 -5.25 26.24
C ALA A 121 5.19 -6.40 25.75
N ASP A 122 3.91 -6.34 26.10
CA ASP A 122 2.90 -7.32 25.69
C ASP A 122 2.25 -7.02 24.34
N PHE A 123 2.36 -5.78 23.87
CA PHE A 123 1.71 -5.30 22.66
C PHE A 123 2.41 -4.09 22.08
N PHE A 124 2.16 -3.82 20.80
CA PHE A 124 2.48 -2.55 20.15
C PHE A 124 1.23 -1.92 19.55
N VAL A 125 1.27 -0.60 19.39
CA VAL A 125 0.27 0.18 18.66
C VAL A 125 0.98 1.13 17.70
N ILE A 126 0.48 1.21 16.48
CA ILE A 126 0.86 2.24 15.50
C ILE A 126 -0.42 2.88 15.00
N GLN A 127 -0.51 4.19 15.08
CA GLN A 127 -1.66 4.98 14.63
C GLN A 127 -1.17 6.11 13.72
N GLY A 128 -1.68 6.15 12.49
CA GLY A 128 -1.39 7.19 11.53
C GLY A 128 -2.63 8.03 11.25
N PHE A 129 -2.45 9.35 11.25
CA PHE A 129 -3.45 10.34 10.88
C PHE A 129 -3.06 10.92 9.53
N TYR A 130 -3.83 10.59 8.51
CA TYR A 130 -3.62 10.99 7.14
C TYR A 130 -4.65 12.04 6.72
N GLU A 131 -4.33 12.77 5.67
CA GLU A 131 -5.23 13.69 4.99
C GLU A 131 -5.22 13.34 3.50
N ALA A 132 -6.40 13.11 2.92
CA ALA A 132 -6.54 12.87 1.49
C ALA A 132 -6.43 14.19 0.69
N ALA A 133 -6.37 14.07 -0.64
CA ALA A 133 -6.24 15.23 -1.54
C ALA A 133 -7.39 16.24 -1.43
N ASP A 134 -8.58 15.78 -1.03
CA ASP A 134 -9.76 16.61 -0.80
C ASP A 134 -9.84 17.20 0.63
N GLY A 135 -8.82 16.95 1.45
CA GLY A 135 -8.75 17.38 2.85
C GLY A 135 -9.48 16.45 3.82
N THR A 136 -10.04 15.32 3.36
CA THR A 136 -10.71 14.39 4.26
C THR A 136 -9.71 13.72 5.22
N PRO A 137 -9.98 13.72 6.54
CA PRO A 137 -9.12 13.07 7.51
C PRO A 137 -9.33 11.56 7.49
N GLU A 138 -8.23 10.81 7.53
CA GLU A 138 -8.21 9.35 7.48
C GLU A 138 -7.34 8.80 8.60
N GLU A 139 -7.92 7.95 9.44
CA GLU A 139 -7.26 7.38 10.61
C GLU A 139 -6.99 5.89 10.39
N ILE A 140 -5.71 5.50 10.38
CA ILE A 140 -5.30 4.10 10.28
C ILE A 140 -4.70 3.66 11.61
N TYR A 141 -5.22 2.56 12.12
CA TYR A 141 -4.80 1.96 13.39
C TYR A 141 -4.32 0.53 13.17
N CYS A 142 -3.16 0.22 13.73
CA CYS A 142 -2.64 -1.12 13.86
C CYS A 142 -2.34 -1.42 15.33
N GLY A 143 -2.88 -2.53 15.83
CA GLY A 143 -2.55 -3.04 17.17
C GLY A 143 -2.20 -4.52 17.10
N MET A 144 -1.14 -4.91 17.81
CA MET A 144 -0.71 -6.31 17.88
C MET A 144 -0.39 -6.66 19.33
N LYS A 145 -1.02 -7.72 19.84
CA LYS A 145 -0.69 -8.29 21.16
C LYS A 145 0.02 -9.62 20.97
N ARG A 146 0.90 -9.99 21.91
CA ARG A 146 1.56 -11.31 21.91
C ARG A 146 0.50 -12.41 21.83
N ARG A 147 0.74 -13.41 20.97
CA ARG A 147 -0.11 -14.59 20.77
C ARG A 147 -1.54 -14.29 20.27
N GLN A 148 -1.84 -13.06 19.88
CA GLN A 148 -3.12 -12.69 19.28
C GLN A 148 -2.93 -12.31 17.81
N LYS A 149 -4.02 -12.31 17.04
CA LYS A 149 -3.98 -11.76 15.69
C LYS A 149 -3.87 -10.24 15.77
N LYS A 150 -3.10 -9.65 14.86
CA LYS A 150 -3.07 -8.20 14.69
C LYS A 150 -4.46 -7.68 14.28
N GLN A 151 -4.81 -6.54 14.84
CA GLN A 151 -6.00 -5.78 14.48
C GLN A 151 -5.58 -4.63 13.59
N PHE A 152 -6.29 -4.44 12.48
CA PHE A 152 -6.06 -3.34 11.56
C PHE A 152 -7.39 -2.64 11.33
N LYS A 153 -7.44 -1.32 11.53
CA LYS A 153 -8.68 -0.54 11.45
C LYS A 153 -8.46 0.71 10.61
N ARG A 154 -9.48 1.09 9.85
CA ARG A 154 -9.60 2.37 9.16
C ARG A 154 -10.81 3.11 9.71
N ASN A 155 -10.64 4.34 10.17
CA ASN A 155 -11.70 5.15 10.78
C ASN A 155 -12.52 4.34 11.80
N LYS A 156 -11.81 3.62 12.69
CA LYS A 156 -12.35 2.71 13.73
C LYS A 156 -13.03 1.42 13.22
N LYS A 157 -13.24 1.25 11.92
CA LYS A 157 -13.76 0.02 11.32
C LYS A 157 -12.64 -0.98 11.06
N GLU A 158 -12.77 -2.18 11.60
CA GLU A 158 -11.79 -3.26 11.43
C GLU A 158 -11.86 -3.90 10.05
N TYR A 159 -10.70 -4.16 9.46
CA TYR A 159 -10.58 -4.89 8.21
C TYR A 159 -10.84 -6.38 8.43
N THR A 160 -11.70 -6.98 7.61
CA THR A 160 -11.92 -8.43 7.59
C THR A 160 -10.75 -9.17 6.95
N ARG A 161 -10.14 -8.56 5.92
CA ARG A 161 -8.95 -9.05 5.23
C ARG A 161 -7.93 -7.93 5.10
N LEU A 162 -6.68 -8.23 5.44
CA LEU A 162 -5.58 -7.27 5.31
C LEU A 162 -5.29 -6.89 3.85
N SER A 163 -5.63 -7.78 2.91
CA SER A 163 -5.53 -7.50 1.46
C SER A 163 -6.31 -6.26 1.05
N ASP A 164 -7.42 -5.99 1.73
CA ASP A 164 -8.32 -4.89 1.40
C ASP A 164 -7.74 -3.53 1.87
N HIS A 165 -6.71 -3.56 2.71
CA HIS A 165 -5.94 -2.39 3.10
C HIS A 165 -4.78 -2.10 2.14
N ILE A 166 -4.14 -3.14 1.58
CA ILE A 166 -2.95 -2.97 0.75
C ILE A 166 -3.27 -2.14 -0.50
N GLY A 167 -2.50 -1.07 -0.71
CA GLY A 167 -2.68 -0.15 -1.83
C GLY A 167 -3.67 1.00 -1.56
N PHE A 168 -4.30 1.05 -0.37
CA PHE A 168 -5.06 2.21 0.06
C PHE A 168 -4.15 3.37 0.46
N LEU A 169 -3.11 3.07 1.22
CA LEU A 169 -2.05 4.02 1.56
C LEU A 169 -0.88 3.90 0.55
N PRO A 170 -0.13 5.00 0.33
CA PRO A 170 1.03 5.03 -0.56
C PRO A 170 2.20 4.15 -0.07
#